data_AF-A0A966YJ81-F1
#
_entry.id   AF-A0A966YJ81-F1
#
_cell.length_a   1.000
_cell.length_b   1.000
_cell.length_c   1.000
_cell.angle_alpha   90.00
_cell.angle_beta   90.00
_cell.angle_gamma   90.00
#
_symmetry.space_group_name_H-M   'P 1'
#
loop_
_entity.id
_entity.type
_entity.pdbx_description
1 polymer ?
#
loop_
_entity_poly.entity_id
_entity_poly.type
_entity_poly.pdbx_seq_one_letter_code
_entity_poly.pdbx_strand_id
1 'polypeptide(L)'
;MEKSEALLDELALIGAYEGTLAIYPELRGSLAGIADQHRAHARELGATEADFTALEPIPPKAADAREAITNLISRERRAAEQRADTAEQSESAEQVRALTFIAASESSHVPELRDIRSGVSRS
;
A
#
# COMPACT_ATOMS: atom_id res chain seq x y z
N MET A 1 -19.32 -2.25 13.64
CA MET A 1 -18.00 -2.73 14.06
C MET A 1 -17.00 -1.71 13.58
N GLU A 2 -16.16 -1.20 14.46
CA GLU A 2 -15.12 -0.23 14.11
C GLU A 2 -14.02 -0.94 13.29
N LYS A 3 -13.47 -0.27 12.29
CA LYS A 3 -12.37 -0.82 11.47
C LYS A 3 -11.08 -0.73 12.27
N SER A 4 -10.23 -1.75 12.17
CA SER A 4 -8.88 -1.68 12.75
C SER A 4 -8.06 -0.58 12.06
N GLU A 5 -7.09 -0.03 12.79
CA GLU A 5 -6.13 0.95 12.25
C GLU A 5 -5.39 0.38 11.03
N ALA A 6 -4.95 -0.88 11.12
CA ALA A 6 -4.31 -1.58 10.00
C ALA A 6 -5.20 -1.62 8.74
N LEU A 7 -6.50 -1.91 8.89
CA LEU A 7 -7.44 -1.90 7.77
C LEU A 7 -7.60 -0.49 7.16
N LEU A 8 -7.74 0.53 7.99
CA LEU A 8 -7.85 1.92 7.51
C LEU A 8 -6.60 2.35 6.73
N ASP A 9 -5.42 1.97 7.23
CA ASP A 9 -4.16 2.24 6.56
C ASP A 9 -4.02 1.49 5.23
N GLU A 10 -4.47 0.22 5.12
CA GLU A 10 -4.48 -0.49 3.82
C GLU A 10 -5.37 0.22 2.80
N LEU A 11 -6.56 0.66 3.23
CA LEU A 11 -7.46 1.42 2.35
C LEU A 11 -6.81 2.75 1.92
N ALA A 12 -6.08 3.41 2.81
CA ALA A 12 -5.34 4.62 2.47
C ALA A 12 -4.16 4.35 1.49
N LEU A 13 -3.49 3.19 1.60
CA LEU A 13 -2.46 2.76 0.64
C LEU A 13 -3.08 2.52 -0.74
N ILE A 14 -4.16 1.75 -0.82
CA ILE A 14 -4.90 1.50 -2.07
C ILE A 14 -5.29 2.84 -2.70
N GLY A 15 -5.83 3.79 -1.93
CA GLY A 15 -6.16 5.13 -2.40
C GLY A 15 -4.96 5.89 -2.96
N ALA A 16 -3.79 5.78 -2.33
CA ALA A 16 -2.55 6.39 -2.83
C ALA A 16 -2.06 5.77 -4.15
N TYR A 17 -2.17 4.44 -4.30
CA TYR A 17 -1.86 3.76 -5.56
C TYR A 17 -2.83 4.15 -6.67
N GLU A 18 -4.13 4.12 -6.40
CA GLU A 18 -5.16 4.52 -7.37
C GLU A 18 -5.02 5.98 -7.78
N GLY A 19 -4.75 6.89 -6.84
CA GLY A 19 -4.52 8.29 -7.13
C GLY A 19 -3.24 8.50 -7.95
N THR A 20 -2.19 7.72 -7.70
CA THR A 20 -0.98 7.74 -8.54
C THR A 20 -1.27 7.24 -9.95
N LEU A 21 -2.03 6.16 -10.10
CA LEU A 21 -2.41 5.58 -11.39
C LEU A 21 -3.39 6.45 -12.19
N ALA A 22 -4.19 7.26 -11.50
CA ALA A 22 -5.07 8.23 -12.14
C ALA A 22 -4.30 9.39 -12.79
N ILE A 23 -3.21 9.84 -12.15
CA ILE A 23 -2.36 10.95 -12.64
C ILE A 23 -1.30 10.46 -13.64
N TYR A 24 -0.73 9.27 -13.41
CA TYR A 24 0.33 8.67 -14.23
C TYR A 24 -0.09 7.30 -14.80
N PRO A 25 -1.05 7.24 -15.76
CA PRO A 25 -1.56 5.98 -16.31
C PRO A 25 -0.51 5.06 -16.93
N GLU A 26 0.62 5.61 -17.40
CA GLU A 26 1.76 4.88 -17.92
C GLU A 26 2.41 3.94 -16.89
N LEU A 27 2.23 4.20 -15.60
CA LEU A 27 2.74 3.36 -14.52
C LEU A 27 1.87 2.12 -14.26
N ARG A 28 0.71 1.98 -14.93
CA ARG A 28 -0.24 0.88 -14.68
C ARG A 28 0.40 -0.50 -14.83
N GLY A 29 1.23 -0.70 -15.85
CA GLY A 29 1.92 -1.98 -16.06
C GLY A 29 2.87 -2.37 -14.93
N SER A 30 3.37 -1.38 -14.17
CA SER A 30 4.35 -1.58 -13.11
C SER A 30 3.74 -1.59 -11.71
N LEU A 31 2.68 -0.80 -11.46
CA LEU A 31 2.12 -0.64 -10.12
C LEU A 31 0.85 -1.48 -9.84
N ALA A 32 0.18 -2.00 -10.88
CA ALA A 32 -1.07 -2.73 -10.70
C ALA A 32 -0.93 -3.97 -9.80
N GLY A 33 0.16 -4.71 -9.95
CA GLY A 33 0.43 -5.90 -9.13
C GLY A 33 0.53 -5.59 -7.64
N ILE A 34 1.20 -4.50 -7.27
CA ILE A 34 1.33 -4.06 -5.88
C ILE A 34 -0.03 -3.56 -5.35
N ALA A 35 -0.76 -2.77 -6.13
CA ALA A 35 -2.08 -2.29 -5.74
C ALA A 35 -3.07 -3.44 -5.46
N ASP A 36 -3.01 -4.51 -6.25
CA ASP A 36 -3.85 -5.70 -6.04
C ASP A 36 -3.45 -6.49 -4.78
N GLN A 37 -2.16 -6.51 -4.42
CA GLN A 37 -1.71 -7.09 -3.16
C GLN A 37 -2.26 -6.33 -1.94
N HIS A 38 -2.29 -5.00 -1.96
CA HIS A 38 -2.94 -4.23 -0.89
C HIS A 38 -4.44 -4.52 -0.78
N ARG A 39 -5.15 -4.72 -1.90
CA ARG A 39 -6.55 -5.17 -1.85
C ARG A 39 -6.69 -6.56 -1.22
N ALA A 40 -5.73 -7.46 -1.44
CA ALA A 40 -5.71 -8.76 -0.78
C ALA A 40 -5.47 -8.63 0.73
N HIS A 41 -4.49 -7.82 1.15
CA HIS A 41 -4.23 -7.53 2.57
C HIS A 41 -5.43 -6.90 3.25
N ALA A 42 -6.06 -5.92 2.62
CA ALA A 42 -7.27 -5.28 3.14
C ALA A 42 -8.38 -6.32 3.36
N ARG A 43 -8.59 -7.25 2.43
CA ARG A 43 -9.57 -8.35 2.60
C ARG A 43 -9.21 -9.28 3.76
N GLU A 44 -7.94 -9.62 3.94
CA GLU A 44 -7.46 -10.41 5.08
C GLU A 44 -7.72 -9.70 6.42
N LEU A 45 -7.63 -8.36 6.44
CA LEU A 45 -7.97 -7.52 7.59
C LEU A 45 -9.48 -7.23 7.73
N GLY A 46 -10.32 -7.82 6.88
CA GLY A 46 -11.79 -7.72 6.97
C GLY A 46 -12.42 -6.61 6.13
N ALA A 47 -11.73 -6.08 5.11
CA ALA A 47 -12.34 -5.20 4.12
C ALA A 47 -13.49 -5.89 3.38
N THR A 48 -14.54 -5.12 3.12
CA THR A 48 -15.70 -5.53 2.32
C THR A 48 -15.66 -4.87 0.95
N GLU A 49 -16.45 -5.39 0.01
CA GLU A 49 -16.60 -4.75 -1.31
C GLU A 49 -17.20 -3.34 -1.23
N ALA A 50 -17.99 -3.05 -0.19
CA ALA A 50 -18.47 -1.69 0.08
C ALA A 50 -17.32 -0.74 0.43
N ASP A 51 -16.30 -1.22 1.13
CA ASP A 51 -15.12 -0.41 1.47
C ASP A 51 -14.29 -0.06 0.24
N PHE A 52 -14.11 -1.03 -0.68
CA PHE A 52 -13.42 -0.76 -1.95
C PHE A 52 -14.25 0.17 -2.86
N THR A 53 -15.57 0.05 -2.85
CA THR A 53 -16.44 0.93 -3.64
C THR A 53 -16.46 2.38 -3.11
N ALA A 54 -16.35 2.54 -1.80
CA ALA A 54 -16.30 3.86 -1.14
C ALA A 54 -14.91 4.51 -1.18
N LEU A 55 -13.91 3.81 -1.72
CA LEU A 55 -12.52 4.25 -1.70
C LEU A 55 -12.32 5.41 -2.68
N GLU A 56 -11.82 6.53 -2.17
CA GLU A 56 -11.48 7.68 -2.99
C GLU A 56 -9.98 7.68 -3.31
N PRO A 57 -9.59 7.80 -4.60
CA PRO A 57 -8.19 7.95 -4.98
C PRO A 57 -7.57 9.17 -4.30
N ILE A 58 -6.36 9.01 -3.75
CA ILE A 58 -5.61 10.06 -3.07
C ILE A 58 -4.53 10.57 -4.04
N PRO A 59 -4.68 11.78 -4.62
CA PRO A 59 -3.70 12.30 -5.55
C PRO A 59 -2.31 12.42 -4.90
N PRO A 60 -1.23 12.01 -5.57
CA PRO A 60 0.11 12.18 -5.04
C PRO A 60 0.43 13.69 -4.97
N LYS A 61 0.99 14.12 -3.84
CA LYS A 61 1.63 15.44 -3.73
C LYS A 61 3.01 15.36 -4.36
N ALA A 62 3.06 15.42 -5.70
CA ALA A 62 4.27 15.22 -6.48
C ALA A 62 4.23 16.04 -7.76
N ALA A 63 5.38 16.61 -8.16
CA ALA A 63 5.55 17.34 -9.41
C ALA A 63 5.70 16.41 -10.62
N ASP A 64 6.18 15.19 -10.41
CA ASP A 64 6.38 14.19 -11.46
C ASP A 64 6.17 12.74 -10.96
N ALA A 65 6.20 11.78 -11.89
CA ALA A 65 6.03 10.35 -11.61
C ALA A 65 7.12 9.80 -10.68
N ARG A 66 8.35 10.32 -10.74
CA ARG A 66 9.47 9.86 -9.90
C ARG A 66 9.25 10.26 -8.43
N GLU A 67 8.78 11.48 -8.21
CA GLU A 67 8.39 11.96 -6.88
C GLU A 67 7.15 11.22 -6.38
N ALA A 68 6.16 10.93 -7.24
CA ALA A 68 4.99 10.13 -6.88
C ALA A 68 5.37 8.72 -6.39
N ILE A 69 6.28 8.03 -7.08
CA ILE A 69 6.79 6.73 -6.63
C ILE A 69 7.61 6.87 -5.33
N THR A 70 8.31 7.99 -5.13
CA THR A 70 9.03 8.27 -3.87
C THR A 70 8.06 8.43 -2.68
N ASN A 71 6.89 9.03 -2.91
CA ASN A 71 5.82 9.09 -1.92
C ASN A 71 5.29 7.70 -1.59
N LEU A 72 5.06 6.84 -2.59
CA LEU A 72 4.65 5.44 -2.37
C LEU A 72 5.70 4.66 -1.55
N ILE A 73 6.99 4.77 -1.90
CA ILE A 73 8.08 4.13 -1.14
C ILE A 73 8.06 4.54 0.35
N SER A 74 7.82 5.82 0.62
CA SER A 74 7.75 6.32 2.01
C SER A 74 6.54 5.75 2.75
N ARG A 75 5.41 5.57 2.05
CA ARG A 75 4.19 4.96 2.61
C ARG A 75 4.38 3.47 2.88
N GLU A 76 4.95 2.70 1.96
CA GLU A 76 5.25 1.27 2.15
C GLU A 76 6.13 1.02 3.38
N ARG A 77 7.19 1.81 3.55
CA ARG A 77 8.09 1.65 4.71
C ARG A 77 7.36 1.90 6.02
N ARG A 78 6.60 2.98 6.07
CA ARG A 78 5.83 3.34 7.25
C ARG A 78 4.80 2.26 7.57
N ALA A 79 4.09 1.77 6.57
CA ALA A 79 3.13 0.69 6.74
C ALA A 79 3.83 -0.55 7.30
N ALA A 80 4.92 -1.01 6.66
CA ALA A 80 5.65 -2.19 7.10
C ALA A 80 6.11 -2.08 8.57
N GLU A 81 6.67 -0.93 8.95
CA GLU A 81 7.05 -0.62 10.34
C GLU A 81 5.82 -0.69 11.28
N GLN A 82 4.72 -0.03 10.93
CA GLN A 82 3.49 -0.04 11.74
C GLN A 82 2.90 -1.44 11.90
N ARG A 83 2.93 -2.29 10.87
CA ARG A 83 2.40 -3.66 10.94
C ARG A 83 3.29 -4.55 11.80
N ALA A 84 4.62 -4.40 11.68
CA ALA A 84 5.56 -5.11 12.54
C ALA A 84 5.36 -4.73 14.02
N ASP A 85 5.25 -3.43 14.33
CA ASP A 85 5.03 -2.94 15.69
C ASP A 85 3.67 -3.41 16.25
N THR A 86 2.63 -3.41 15.41
CA THR A 86 1.29 -3.88 15.81
C THR A 86 1.27 -5.39 16.04
N ALA A 87 2.03 -6.16 15.23
CA ALA A 87 2.17 -7.60 15.42
C ALA A 87 2.83 -7.93 16.76
N GLU A 88 3.87 -7.20 17.16
CA GLU A 88 4.55 -7.39 18.45
C GLU A 88 3.61 -7.16 19.64
N GLN A 89 2.67 -6.22 19.51
CA GLN A 89 1.75 -5.84 20.58
C GLN A 89 0.46 -6.66 20.62
N SER A 90 0.20 -7.50 19.61
CA SER A 90 -1.06 -8.24 19.51
C SER A 90 -1.11 -9.44 20.44
N GLU A 91 -2.24 -9.61 21.14
CA GLU A 91 -2.53 -10.78 21.98
C GLU A 91 -3.12 -11.96 21.18
N SER A 92 -3.46 -11.75 19.90
CA SER A 92 -4.04 -12.77 19.02
C SER A 92 -2.99 -13.38 18.09
N ALA A 93 -2.71 -14.68 18.26
CA ALA A 93 -1.76 -15.39 17.39
C ALA A 93 -2.13 -15.35 15.90
N GLU A 94 -3.43 -15.24 15.58
CA GLU A 94 -3.90 -15.06 14.21
C GLU A 94 -3.52 -13.67 13.67
N GLN A 95 -3.77 -12.61 14.45
CA GLN A 95 -3.41 -11.24 14.08
C GLN A 95 -1.89 -11.07 13.98
N VAL A 96 -1.11 -11.65 14.89
CA VAL A 96 0.36 -11.64 14.84
C VAL A 96 0.84 -12.17 13.48
N ARG A 97 0.27 -13.31 13.03
CA ARG A 97 0.66 -13.93 11.75
C ARG A 97 0.26 -13.05 10.57
N ALA A 98 -0.99 -12.61 10.51
CA ALA A 98 -1.48 -11.77 9.42
C ALA A 98 -0.63 -10.50 9.27
N LEU A 99 -0.43 -9.77 10.37
CA LEU A 99 0.35 -8.53 10.37
C LEU A 99 1.82 -8.76 10.02
N THR A 100 2.43 -9.86 10.48
CA THR A 100 3.81 -10.22 10.11
C THR A 100 3.94 -10.47 8.61
N PHE A 101 2.99 -11.20 8.00
CA PHE A 101 3.00 -11.45 6.56
C PHE A 101 2.79 -10.17 5.76
N ILE A 102 1.86 -9.31 6.17
CA ILE A 102 1.62 -8.01 5.53
C ILE A 102 2.87 -7.13 5.62
N ALA A 103 3.48 -7.00 6.81
CA ALA A 103 4.70 -6.22 7.01
C ALA A 103 5.86 -6.68 6.10
N ALA A 104 6.01 -8.01 5.94
CA ALA A 104 7.01 -8.58 5.04
C ALA A 104 6.70 -8.28 3.56
N SER A 105 5.43 -8.36 3.15
CA SER A 105 5.00 -8.03 1.79
C SER A 105 5.27 -6.56 1.46
N GLU A 106 4.85 -5.63 2.33
CA GLU A 106 5.08 -4.19 2.16
C GLU A 106 6.57 -3.83 2.13
N SER A 107 7.37 -4.50 2.98
CA SER A 107 8.83 -4.38 2.94
C SER A 107 9.41 -4.81 1.59
N SER A 108 8.80 -5.80 0.93
CA SER A 108 9.20 -6.29 -0.39
C SER A 108 8.79 -5.37 -1.54
N HIS A 109 7.74 -4.56 -1.38
CA HIS A 109 7.36 -3.55 -2.37
C HIS A 109 8.39 -2.43 -2.46
N VAL A 110 9.07 -2.09 -1.36
CA VAL A 110 10.07 -1.01 -1.33
C VAL A 110 11.20 -1.16 -2.38
N PRO A 111 11.91 -2.31 -2.48
CA PRO A 111 12.88 -2.52 -3.55
C PRO A 111 12.23 -2.53 -4.95
N GLU A 112 11.05 -3.14 -5.11
CA GLU A 112 10.33 -3.15 -6.39
C GLU A 112 10.01 -1.72 -6.88
N LEU A 113 9.47 -0.88 -6.01
CA LEU A 113 9.20 0.53 -6.31
C LEU A 113 10.47 1.32 -6.60
N ARG A 114 11.60 1.01 -5.94
CA ARG A 114 12.90 1.65 -6.25
C ARG A 114 13.35 1.32 -7.68
N ASP A 115 13.14 0.08 -8.12
CA ASP A 115 13.45 -0.35 -9.48
C ASP A 115 12.56 0.37 -10.49
N ILE A 116 11.24 0.41 -10.26
CA ILE A 116 10.28 1.15 -11.09
C ILE A 116 10.68 2.63 -11.20
N ARG A 117 10.97 3.28 -10.07
CA ARG A 117 11.40 4.68 -10.03
C ARG A 117 12.68 4.94 -10.82
N SER A 118 13.60 3.98 -10.82
CA SER A 118 14.85 4.09 -11.59
C SER A 118 14.62 4.05 -13.11
N GLY A 119 13.59 3.31 -13.56
CA GLY A 119 13.17 3.22 -14.95
C GLY A 119 12.53 4.51 -15.48
N VAL A 120 11.73 5.19 -14.65
CA VAL A 120 11.03 6.44 -15.02
C VAL A 120 11.98 7.60 -15.36
N SER A 121 13.19 7.63 -14.81
CA SER A 121 14.16 8.71 -15.09
C SER A 121 15.00 8.50 -16.35
N ARG A 122 14.78 7.41 -17.09
CA ARG A 122 15.50 7.11 -18.33
C ARG A 122 14.68 7.40 -19.59
N SER A 123 13.44 7.87 -19.42
CA SER A 123 12.52 8.34 -20.46
C SER A 123 12.55 9.85 -20.56
#